data_AF-G7VI36-F1
#
_entry.id   AF-G7VI36-F1
#
_cell.length_a   1.000
_cell.length_b   1.000
_cell.length_c   1.000
_cell.angle_alpha   90.00
_cell.angle_beta   90.00
_cell.angle_gamma   90.00
#
_symmetry.space_group_name_H-M   'P 1'
#
loop_
_entity.id
_entity.type
_entity.pdbx_description
1 polymer ?
#
loop_
_entity_poly.entity_id
_entity_poly.type
_entity_poly.pdbx_seq_one_letter_code
_entity_poly.pdbx_strand_id
1 'polypeptide(L)'
;MWISDFLTPRGRPWAYPPGVMEMFPGYVFDVEYRTDRKEEAFKALVEMVERRFAVAERLMEAVQWDVFVLHEIGTDRVHHLFQKFWDPEHPLYAPGNPHEDKVPRLYRLVDELFGRLRRRLPRDVEILVVSDHGNQAQRGVLALNELLAEWGLLSFKSEPSGGVDVESVVDWGRTKVVAWGGYYARLFVNTVDRPRGVVSREEAEDLKRELRRRLRVLKAPWGYIHNAVYEPGELYRSVRGDFPDLMAYFDSLRVRPVQTVGYGSPWLEGNDRGPDDSLHSFNGFYAATWGDARKRDMHALDVARFLESVL
;
A
#
# COMPACT_ATOMS: atom_id res chain seq x y z
N MET A 1 -15.38 -21.44 -5.43
CA MET A 1 -14.44 -21.77 -4.33
C MET A 1 -13.53 -20.56 -4.13
N TRP A 2 -13.11 -20.24 -2.91
CA TRP A 2 -12.17 -19.14 -2.67
C TRP A 2 -11.28 -19.40 -1.46
N ILE A 3 -10.08 -18.83 -1.52
CA ILE A 3 -9.12 -18.71 -0.42
C ILE A 3 -8.78 -17.22 -0.34
N SER A 4 -9.02 -16.61 0.81
CA SER A 4 -8.80 -15.18 1.03
C SER A 4 -7.38 -14.91 1.52
N ASP A 5 -7.10 -13.66 1.85
CA ASP A 5 -5.78 -13.16 2.21
C ASP A 5 -5.77 -12.50 3.60
N PHE A 6 -4.66 -11.84 3.91
CA PHE A 6 -4.40 -11.15 5.18
C PHE A 6 -5.38 -10.03 5.54
N LEU A 7 -6.27 -9.62 4.63
CA LEU A 7 -7.37 -8.70 4.93
C LEU A 7 -8.56 -9.41 5.57
N THR A 8 -8.57 -10.75 5.65
CA THR A 8 -9.63 -11.48 6.36
C THR A 8 -9.68 -11.04 7.83
N PRO A 9 -10.84 -10.57 8.33
CA PRO A 9 -10.95 -10.17 9.73
C PRO A 9 -10.65 -11.35 10.66
N ARG A 10 -9.93 -11.07 11.75
CA ARG A 10 -9.52 -12.09 12.73
C ARG A 10 -10.73 -12.90 13.23
N GLY A 11 -10.60 -14.22 13.21
CA GLY A 11 -11.63 -15.16 13.65
C GLY A 11 -12.77 -15.39 12.65
N ARG A 12 -12.68 -14.83 11.44
CA ARG A 12 -13.63 -15.14 10.35
C ARG A 12 -13.10 -16.27 9.46
N PRO A 13 -13.99 -17.03 8.80
CA PRO A 13 -13.59 -17.98 7.78
C PRO A 13 -12.81 -17.28 6.66
N TRP A 14 -11.66 -17.84 6.28
CA TRP A 14 -10.77 -17.31 5.25
C TRP A 14 -10.72 -18.20 4.00
N ALA A 15 -11.54 -19.24 3.94
CA ALA A 15 -11.69 -20.07 2.76
C ALA A 15 -13.10 -20.69 2.68
N TYR A 16 -13.53 -21.03 1.46
CA TYR A 16 -14.82 -21.68 1.19
C TYR A 16 -14.74 -22.66 0.00
N PRO A 17 -15.37 -23.84 0.07
CA PRO A 17 -16.23 -24.33 1.15
C PRO A 17 -15.45 -24.63 2.45
N PRO A 18 -16.13 -24.75 3.61
CA PRO A 18 -15.49 -25.20 4.84
C PRO A 18 -14.71 -26.50 4.61
N GLY A 19 -13.48 -26.60 5.14
CA GLY A 19 -12.61 -27.77 4.98
C GLY A 19 -11.72 -27.74 3.72
N VAL A 20 -11.89 -26.79 2.80
CA VAL A 20 -11.03 -26.71 1.58
C VAL A 20 -9.53 -26.65 1.90
N MET A 21 -9.16 -26.06 3.04
CA MET A 21 -7.77 -25.95 3.47
C MET A 21 -7.16 -27.28 3.95
N GLU A 22 -7.98 -28.29 4.25
CA GLU A 22 -7.50 -29.64 4.58
C GLU A 22 -6.84 -30.30 3.37
N MET A 23 -7.18 -29.85 2.15
CA MET A 23 -6.53 -30.30 0.91
C MET A 23 -5.11 -29.76 0.76
N PHE A 24 -4.76 -28.69 1.50
CA PHE A 24 -3.52 -27.94 1.37
C PHE A 24 -2.81 -27.79 2.73
N PRO A 25 -2.37 -28.90 3.34
CA PRO A 25 -1.63 -28.84 4.60
C PRO A 25 -0.36 -28.01 4.42
N GLY A 26 -0.09 -27.11 5.36
CA GLY A 26 1.07 -26.23 5.31
C GLY A 26 0.91 -25.00 4.39
N TYR A 27 -0.31 -24.64 3.98
CA TYR A 27 -0.54 -23.36 3.29
C TYR A 27 0.05 -22.19 4.09
N VAL A 28 0.88 -21.39 3.42
CA VAL A 28 1.53 -20.22 4.03
C VAL A 28 0.67 -18.99 3.70
N PHE A 29 0.03 -18.47 4.74
CA PHE A 29 -0.93 -17.38 4.60
C PHE A 29 -0.26 -16.03 4.35
N ASP A 30 0.83 -15.72 5.03
CA ASP A 30 1.71 -14.58 4.76
C ASP A 30 3.06 -14.81 5.44
N VAL A 31 4.02 -13.91 5.22
CA VAL A 31 5.34 -13.94 5.86
C VAL A 31 5.61 -12.68 6.69
N GLU A 32 6.44 -12.82 7.72
CA GLU A 32 6.97 -11.65 8.44
C GLU A 32 7.93 -10.89 7.51
N TYR A 33 7.51 -9.71 7.04
CA TYR A 33 8.31 -8.88 6.13
C TYR A 33 8.90 -7.64 6.81
N ARG A 34 8.38 -7.25 7.99
CA ARG A 34 8.87 -6.10 8.78
C ARG A 34 9.99 -6.53 9.73
N THR A 35 11.07 -7.07 9.17
CA THR A 35 12.16 -7.67 9.94
C THR A 35 13.54 -7.42 9.33
N ASP A 36 14.56 -7.39 10.17
CA ASP A 36 15.97 -7.35 9.77
C ASP A 36 16.56 -8.74 9.52
N ARG A 37 15.82 -9.82 9.81
CA ARG A 37 16.20 -11.20 9.49
C ARG A 37 15.98 -11.52 8.01
N LYS A 38 16.64 -10.76 7.15
CA LYS A 38 16.37 -10.70 5.69
C LYS A 38 16.48 -12.06 5.00
N GLU A 39 17.51 -12.85 5.29
CA GLU A 39 17.69 -14.17 4.66
C GLU A 39 16.64 -15.20 5.11
N GLU A 40 16.22 -15.18 6.38
CA GLU A 40 15.14 -16.02 6.87
C GLU A 40 13.81 -15.64 6.22
N ALA A 41 13.52 -14.33 6.18
CA ALA A 41 12.31 -13.80 5.55
C ALA A 41 12.25 -14.13 4.05
N PHE A 42 13.37 -14.03 3.33
CA PHE A 42 13.42 -14.37 1.90
C PHE A 42 13.18 -15.87 1.65
N LYS A 43 13.73 -16.75 2.49
CA LYS A 43 13.46 -18.20 2.38
C LYS A 43 11.99 -18.51 2.60
N ALA A 44 11.39 -17.93 3.63
CA ALA A 44 9.95 -18.08 3.90
C ALA A 44 9.09 -17.52 2.76
N LEU A 45 9.51 -16.40 2.15
CA LEU A 45 8.84 -15.79 1.01
C LEU A 45 8.88 -16.68 -0.22
N VAL A 46 10.03 -17.28 -0.55
CA VAL A 46 10.16 -18.25 -1.64
C VAL A 46 9.24 -19.46 -1.39
N GLU A 47 9.27 -20.03 -0.20
CA GLU A 47 8.40 -21.16 0.19
C GLU A 47 6.92 -20.81 0.07
N MET A 48 6.53 -19.59 0.48
CA MET A 48 5.14 -19.11 0.35
C MET A 48 4.70 -19.07 -1.11
N VAL A 49 5.50 -18.45 -1.99
CA VAL A 49 5.18 -18.33 -3.42
C VAL A 49 5.07 -19.71 -4.06
N GLU A 50 6.04 -20.60 -3.82
CA GLU A 50 6.00 -21.97 -4.34
C GLU A 50 4.75 -22.74 -3.90
N ARG A 51 4.40 -22.65 -2.61
CA ARG A 51 3.20 -23.33 -2.07
C ARG A 51 1.91 -22.75 -2.64
N ARG A 52 1.81 -21.44 -2.79
CA ARG A 52 0.61 -20.78 -3.34
C ARG A 52 0.38 -21.16 -4.80
N PHE A 53 1.43 -21.21 -5.62
CA PHE A 53 1.32 -21.73 -6.98
C PHE A 53 0.97 -23.22 -7.02
N ALA A 54 1.52 -24.04 -6.12
CA ALA A 54 1.13 -25.46 -6.03
C ALA A 54 -0.35 -25.65 -5.64
N VAL A 55 -0.87 -24.80 -4.73
CA VAL A 55 -2.30 -24.74 -4.42
C VAL A 55 -3.11 -24.34 -5.64
N ALA A 56 -2.68 -23.30 -6.36
CA ALA A 56 -3.36 -22.84 -7.58
C ALA A 56 -3.44 -23.96 -8.63
N GLU A 57 -2.32 -24.62 -8.94
CA GLU A 57 -2.29 -25.76 -9.87
C GLU A 57 -3.28 -26.85 -9.47
N ARG A 58 -3.27 -27.29 -8.20
CA ARG A 58 -4.15 -28.34 -7.73
C ARG A 58 -5.63 -27.93 -7.70
N LEU A 59 -5.93 -26.66 -7.43
CA LEU A 59 -7.29 -26.13 -7.50
C LEU A 59 -7.83 -26.10 -8.93
N MET A 60 -6.99 -25.69 -9.89
CA MET A 60 -7.37 -25.66 -11.30
C MET A 60 -7.63 -27.05 -11.89
N GLU A 61 -7.04 -28.10 -11.31
CA GLU A 61 -7.29 -29.50 -11.68
C GLU A 61 -8.50 -30.10 -10.95
N ALA A 62 -8.70 -29.74 -9.68
CA ALA A 62 -9.68 -30.39 -8.82
C ALA A 62 -11.12 -29.88 -9.01
N VAL A 63 -11.29 -28.70 -9.60
CA VAL A 63 -12.57 -28.02 -9.70
C VAL A 63 -12.77 -27.49 -11.12
N GLN A 64 -13.99 -27.57 -11.65
CA GLN A 64 -14.35 -26.86 -12.88
C GLN A 64 -14.45 -25.36 -12.59
N TRP A 65 -13.93 -24.53 -13.48
CA TRP A 65 -13.93 -23.08 -13.33
C TRP A 65 -14.17 -22.41 -14.68
N ASP A 66 -14.96 -21.33 -14.66
CA ASP A 66 -15.08 -20.39 -15.78
C ASP A 66 -14.14 -19.18 -15.59
N VAL A 67 -13.90 -18.81 -14.32
CA VAL A 67 -12.98 -17.74 -13.92
C VAL A 67 -12.09 -18.23 -12.79
N PHE A 68 -10.77 -18.03 -12.93
CA PHE A 68 -9.78 -18.32 -11.90
C PHE A 68 -8.95 -17.08 -11.59
N VAL A 69 -8.91 -16.70 -10.32
CA VAL A 69 -8.13 -15.53 -9.85
C VAL A 69 -7.05 -16.00 -8.89
N LEU A 70 -5.79 -15.71 -9.25
CA LEU A 70 -4.62 -15.92 -8.39
C LEU A 70 -4.07 -14.56 -7.97
N HIS A 71 -4.07 -14.29 -6.66
CA HIS A 71 -3.40 -13.11 -6.09
C HIS A 71 -2.04 -13.51 -5.52
N GLU A 72 -0.96 -13.01 -6.13
CA GLU A 72 0.41 -13.28 -5.69
C GLU A 72 1.03 -12.06 -5.00
N ILE A 73 1.01 -12.06 -3.67
CA ILE A 73 1.52 -10.97 -2.81
C ILE A 73 3.05 -10.98 -2.68
N GLY A 74 3.73 -12.04 -3.10
CA GLY A 74 5.15 -12.20 -2.85
C GLY A 74 6.00 -11.10 -3.49
N THR A 75 5.56 -10.58 -4.64
CA THR A 75 6.20 -9.44 -5.32
C THR A 75 6.14 -8.16 -4.47
N ASP A 76 5.04 -7.90 -3.77
CA ASP A 76 4.94 -6.81 -2.80
C ASP A 76 5.89 -7.03 -1.61
N ARG A 77 5.87 -8.24 -1.03
CA ARG A 77 6.69 -8.57 0.15
C ARG A 77 8.20 -8.46 -0.12
N VAL A 78 8.67 -8.84 -1.31
CA VAL A 78 10.10 -8.71 -1.64
C VAL A 78 10.54 -7.26 -1.72
N HIS A 79 9.69 -6.37 -2.23
CA HIS A 79 10.01 -4.95 -2.26
C HIS A 79 10.05 -4.35 -0.85
N HIS A 80 9.07 -4.65 0.00
CA HIS A 80 9.11 -4.20 1.39
C HIS A 80 10.35 -4.69 2.17
N LEU A 81 10.83 -5.90 1.86
CA LEU A 81 12.04 -6.46 2.46
C LEU A 81 13.34 -5.94 1.83
N PHE A 82 13.35 -5.62 0.53
CA PHE A 82 14.60 -5.50 -0.23
C PHE A 82 14.72 -4.29 -1.16
N GLN A 83 13.74 -3.40 -1.26
CA GLN A 83 13.77 -2.28 -2.21
C GLN A 83 15.02 -1.40 -2.04
N LYS A 84 15.45 -1.09 -0.80
CA LYS A 84 16.67 -0.32 -0.54
C LYS A 84 17.96 -0.99 -1.03
N PHE A 85 17.96 -2.31 -1.17
CA PHE A 85 19.11 -3.07 -1.64
C PHE A 85 19.11 -3.22 -3.16
N TRP A 86 17.99 -2.94 -3.82
CA TRP A 86 17.79 -3.15 -5.26
C TRP A 86 17.77 -1.86 -6.06
N ASP A 87 17.12 -0.82 -5.54
CA ASP A 87 16.79 0.40 -6.29
C ASP A 87 17.87 1.49 -6.09
N PRO A 88 18.64 1.86 -7.13
CA PRO A 88 19.66 2.90 -7.04
C PRO A 88 19.13 4.29 -6.67
N GLU A 89 17.83 4.54 -6.82
CA GLU A 89 17.21 5.81 -6.40
C GLU A 89 16.85 5.83 -4.91
N HIS A 90 16.98 4.71 -4.20
CA HIS A 90 16.75 4.64 -2.76
C HIS A 90 17.92 5.31 -2.00
N PRO A 91 17.68 6.23 -1.04
CA PRO A 91 18.75 6.96 -0.34
C PRO A 91 19.75 6.08 0.41
N LEU A 92 19.31 4.88 0.82
CA LEU A 92 20.14 3.88 1.52
C LEU A 92 20.73 2.80 0.60
N TYR A 93 20.58 2.92 -0.71
CA TYR A 93 21.17 1.97 -1.65
C TYR A 93 22.70 2.08 -1.66
N ALA A 94 23.35 0.92 -1.64
CA ALA A 94 24.79 0.79 -1.77
C ALA A 94 25.09 -0.33 -2.77
N PRO A 95 25.86 -0.06 -3.84
CA PRO A 95 26.19 -1.08 -4.84
C PRO A 95 27.10 -2.17 -4.26
N GLY A 96 26.94 -3.41 -4.75
CA GLY A 96 27.66 -4.59 -4.28
C GLY A 96 27.14 -5.17 -2.97
N ASN A 97 25.95 -4.76 -2.52
CA ASN A 97 25.37 -5.31 -1.29
C ASN A 97 24.88 -6.76 -1.50
N PRO A 98 24.81 -7.59 -0.44
CA PRO A 98 24.54 -9.03 -0.57
C PRO A 98 23.09 -9.38 -0.94
N HIS A 99 22.22 -8.39 -1.14
CA HIS A 99 20.78 -8.60 -1.34
C HIS A 99 20.23 -7.99 -2.66
N GLU A 100 21.10 -7.45 -3.53
CA GLU A 100 20.72 -6.92 -4.84
C GLU A 100 20.00 -7.93 -5.72
N ASP A 101 20.29 -9.23 -5.55
CA ASP A 101 19.71 -10.27 -6.37
C ASP A 101 18.28 -10.67 -5.93
N LYS A 102 17.83 -10.28 -4.72
CA LYS A 102 16.62 -10.85 -4.10
C LYS A 102 15.35 -10.49 -4.85
N VAL A 103 15.16 -9.21 -5.19
CA VAL A 103 14.03 -8.74 -6.00
C VAL A 103 13.99 -9.46 -7.36
N PRO A 104 15.01 -9.36 -8.24
CA PRO A 104 14.96 -10.02 -9.54
C PRO A 104 14.90 -11.55 -9.45
N ARG A 105 15.44 -12.16 -8.39
CA ARG A 105 15.34 -13.61 -8.16
C ARG A 105 13.90 -14.02 -7.85
N LEU A 106 13.16 -13.26 -7.05
CA LEU A 106 11.76 -13.60 -6.79
C LEU A 106 10.90 -13.42 -8.05
N TYR A 107 11.09 -12.34 -8.81
CA TYR A 107 10.36 -12.15 -10.06
C TYR A 107 10.62 -13.29 -11.07
N ARG A 108 11.87 -13.79 -11.17
CA ARG A 108 12.18 -14.98 -11.98
C ARG A 108 11.46 -16.23 -11.50
N LEU A 109 11.40 -16.46 -10.18
CA LEU A 109 10.65 -17.58 -9.61
C LEU A 109 9.16 -17.50 -9.97
N VAL A 110 8.55 -16.32 -9.83
CA VAL A 110 7.14 -16.08 -10.18
C VAL A 110 6.91 -16.33 -11.68
N ASP A 111 7.79 -15.83 -12.55
CA ASP A 111 7.72 -16.08 -14.00
C ASP A 111 7.82 -17.57 -14.34
N GLU A 112 8.76 -18.29 -13.74
CA GLU A 112 8.94 -19.73 -13.94
C GLU A 112 7.71 -20.54 -13.48
N LEU A 113 7.17 -20.23 -12.30
CA LEU A 113 5.99 -20.87 -11.73
C LEU A 113 4.75 -20.59 -12.58
N PHE A 114 4.54 -19.33 -12.94
CA PHE A 114 3.44 -18.94 -13.83
C PHE A 114 3.57 -19.59 -15.21
N GLY A 115 4.78 -19.67 -15.76
CA GLY A 115 5.06 -20.36 -17.01
C GLY A 115 4.73 -21.85 -16.94
N ARG A 116 4.98 -22.51 -15.81
CA ARG A 116 4.54 -23.90 -15.57
C ARG A 116 3.03 -24.02 -15.56
N LEU A 117 2.35 -23.17 -14.77
CA LEU A 117 0.89 -23.13 -14.69
C LEU A 117 0.26 -22.91 -16.07
N ARG A 118 0.73 -21.89 -16.81
CA ARG A 118 0.24 -21.50 -18.13
C ARG A 118 0.29 -22.65 -19.15
N ARG A 119 1.34 -23.48 -19.14
CA ARG A 119 1.47 -24.62 -20.07
C ARG A 119 0.40 -25.69 -19.87
N ARG A 120 -0.27 -25.70 -18.73
CA ARG A 120 -1.33 -26.66 -18.38
C ARG A 120 -2.73 -26.13 -18.68
N LEU A 121 -2.85 -24.84 -18.98
CA LEU A 121 -4.13 -24.22 -19.29
C LEU A 121 -4.65 -24.69 -20.66
N PRO A 122 -5.98 -24.90 -20.80
CA PRO A 122 -6.61 -25.03 -22.10
C PRO A 122 -6.26 -23.86 -23.04
N ARG A 123 -6.22 -24.11 -24.34
CA ARG A 123 -5.76 -23.13 -25.35
C ARG A 123 -6.71 -21.95 -25.54
N ASP A 124 -7.95 -22.11 -25.13
CA ASP A 124 -9.05 -21.16 -25.19
C ASP A 124 -9.16 -20.29 -23.93
N VAL A 125 -8.24 -20.43 -22.97
CA VAL A 125 -8.20 -19.58 -21.77
C VAL A 125 -7.54 -18.26 -22.08
N GLU A 126 -8.29 -17.17 -21.86
CA GLU A 126 -7.76 -15.82 -21.83
C GLU A 126 -7.11 -15.52 -20.48
N ILE A 127 -5.96 -14.84 -20.49
CA ILE A 127 -5.14 -14.60 -19.29
C ILE A 127 -4.92 -13.11 -19.08
N LEU A 128 -5.35 -12.60 -17.93
CA LEU A 128 -5.00 -11.29 -17.41
C LEU A 128 -3.94 -11.43 -16.33
N VAL A 129 -2.87 -10.65 -16.43
CA VAL A 129 -2.01 -10.34 -15.29
C VAL A 129 -2.06 -8.83 -15.10
N VAL A 130 -2.43 -8.40 -13.91
CA VAL A 130 -2.51 -6.98 -13.56
C VAL A 130 -2.03 -6.81 -12.14
N SER A 131 -1.31 -5.72 -11.89
CA SER A 131 -0.94 -5.31 -10.56
C SER A 131 -1.90 -4.24 -10.04
N ASP A 132 -2.21 -4.30 -8.76
CA ASP A 132 -3.01 -3.31 -8.06
C ASP A 132 -2.26 -1.99 -7.84
N HIS A 133 -0.92 -2.02 -7.77
CA HIS A 133 -0.06 -0.84 -7.72
C HIS A 133 1.40 -1.14 -8.11
N GLY A 134 2.15 -0.09 -8.47
CA GLY A 134 3.60 -0.22 -8.61
C GLY A 134 4.34 -0.20 -7.28
N ASN A 135 5.67 -0.28 -7.36
CA ASN A 135 6.57 -0.08 -6.23
C ASN A 135 7.66 0.96 -6.59
N GLN A 136 8.18 1.68 -5.60
CA GLN A 136 9.28 2.62 -5.78
C GLN A 136 10.08 2.84 -4.48
N ALA A 137 11.29 3.39 -4.63
CA ALA A 137 12.13 3.80 -3.52
C ALA A 137 11.44 4.83 -2.60
N GLN A 138 11.41 4.50 -1.30
CA GLN A 138 11.08 5.44 -0.25
C GLN A 138 12.24 6.42 -0.03
N ARG A 139 11.92 7.72 0.01
CA ARG A 139 12.87 8.81 0.25
C ARG A 139 12.89 9.27 1.71
N GLY A 140 11.76 9.15 2.39
CA GLY A 140 11.68 9.37 3.83
C GLY A 140 10.27 9.29 4.40
N VAL A 141 10.14 9.69 5.66
CA VAL A 141 8.94 9.51 6.47
C VAL A 141 8.55 10.84 7.12
N LEU A 142 7.25 11.17 7.05
CA LEU A 142 6.67 12.41 7.56
C LEU A 142 5.64 12.11 8.66
N ALA A 143 5.94 12.44 9.91
CA ALA A 143 4.97 12.51 10.99
C ALA A 143 4.08 13.75 10.80
N LEU A 144 3.10 13.63 9.90
CA LEU A 144 2.27 14.76 9.46
C LEU A 144 1.51 15.43 10.60
N ASN A 145 1.11 14.66 11.63
CA ASN A 145 0.44 15.21 12.80
C ASN A 145 1.35 16.09 13.67
N GLU A 146 2.67 15.86 13.67
CA GLU A 146 3.62 16.80 14.30
C GLU A 146 3.70 18.09 13.50
N LEU A 147 3.79 18.01 12.17
CA LEU A 147 3.80 19.19 11.30
C LEU A 147 2.50 20.01 11.46
N LEU A 148 1.35 19.35 11.60
CA LEU A 148 0.07 20.01 11.90
C LEU A 148 0.08 20.67 13.28
N ALA A 149 0.72 20.07 14.28
CA ALA A 149 0.88 20.67 15.60
C ALA A 149 1.82 21.89 15.57
N GLU A 150 2.93 21.83 14.84
CA GLU A 150 3.83 22.98 14.61
C GLU A 150 3.09 24.16 13.94
N TRP A 151 2.12 23.87 13.08
CA TRP A 151 1.27 24.89 12.45
C TRP A 151 0.12 25.38 13.34
N GLY A 152 -0.03 24.85 14.55
CA GLY A 152 -1.11 25.19 15.48
C GLY A 152 -2.49 24.65 15.07
N LEU A 153 -2.53 23.63 14.20
CA LEU A 153 -3.75 23.01 13.71
C LEU A 153 -4.14 21.74 14.49
N LEU A 154 -3.18 21.12 15.17
CA LEU A 154 -3.39 19.98 16.05
C LEU A 154 -2.88 20.31 17.45
N SER A 155 -3.58 19.83 18.48
CA SER A 155 -3.20 20.01 19.88
C SER A 155 -3.19 18.66 20.61
N PHE A 156 -2.29 18.51 21.57
CA PHE A 156 -2.19 17.32 22.40
C PHE A 156 -2.71 17.61 23.82
N LYS A 157 -3.27 16.59 24.48
CA LYS A 157 -3.69 16.68 25.90
C LYS A 157 -2.49 16.84 26.84
N SER A 158 -1.38 16.22 26.44
CA SER A 158 -0.06 16.30 27.06
C SER A 158 0.99 16.11 25.98
N GLU A 159 2.20 16.59 26.20
CA GLU A 159 3.31 16.43 25.26
C GLU A 159 3.52 14.94 24.91
N PRO A 160 3.37 14.52 23.65
CA PRO A 160 3.60 13.14 23.26
C PRO A 160 5.09 12.82 23.25
N SER A 161 5.44 11.57 23.54
CA SER A 161 6.82 11.09 23.43
C SER A 161 6.85 9.63 23.01
N GLY A 162 7.89 9.23 22.29
CA GLY A 162 8.17 7.82 21.99
C GLY A 162 7.35 7.23 20.84
N GLY A 163 6.83 8.05 19.92
CA GLY A 163 6.15 7.56 18.72
C GLY A 163 4.79 6.91 19.00
N VAL A 164 3.96 7.54 19.83
CA VAL A 164 2.62 7.08 20.17
C VAL A 164 1.62 7.40 19.06
N ASP A 165 0.55 6.60 18.95
CA ASP A 165 -0.52 6.89 18.00
C ASP A 165 -1.24 8.19 18.37
N VAL A 166 -1.43 9.09 17.39
CA VAL A 166 -2.07 10.40 17.58
C VAL A 166 -3.42 10.31 18.29
N GLU A 167 -4.22 9.25 18.03
CA GLU A 167 -5.55 9.10 18.62
C GLU A 167 -5.50 9.02 20.16
N SER A 168 -4.41 8.50 20.71
CA SER A 168 -4.24 8.33 22.15
C SER A 168 -3.97 9.66 22.89
N VAL A 169 -3.37 10.63 22.21
CA VAL A 169 -2.84 11.87 22.83
C VAL A 169 -3.53 13.15 22.35
N VAL A 170 -4.27 13.12 21.24
CA VAL A 170 -4.93 14.29 20.66
C VAL A 170 -5.95 14.93 21.61
N ASP A 171 -5.90 16.26 21.72
CA ASP A 171 -6.92 17.08 22.35
C ASP A 171 -7.95 17.53 21.30
N TRP A 172 -9.03 16.77 21.19
CA TRP A 172 -10.11 17.04 20.26
C TRP A 172 -10.80 18.39 20.49
N GLY A 173 -10.81 18.91 21.73
CA GLY A 173 -11.44 20.20 22.04
C GLY A 173 -10.66 21.42 21.56
N ARG A 174 -9.44 21.21 21.02
CA ARG A 174 -8.56 22.27 20.52
C ARG A 174 -8.00 21.97 19.12
N THR A 175 -8.04 20.71 18.69
CA THR A 175 -7.55 20.26 17.40
C THR A 175 -8.51 20.63 16.27
N LYS A 176 -7.98 21.27 15.23
CA LYS A 176 -8.71 21.64 14.02
C LYS A 176 -8.59 20.58 12.92
N VAL A 177 -7.44 19.92 12.82
CA VAL A 177 -7.14 18.94 11.76
C VAL A 177 -6.36 17.77 12.35
N VAL A 178 -6.70 16.56 11.92
CA VAL A 178 -5.94 15.35 12.18
C VAL A 178 -5.70 14.61 10.86
N ALA A 179 -4.60 13.88 10.77
CA ALA A 179 -4.28 13.09 9.60
C ALA A 179 -4.02 11.62 9.94
N TRP A 180 -4.46 10.72 9.06
CA TRP A 180 -4.07 9.31 9.05
C TRP A 180 -3.12 9.03 7.90
N GLY A 181 -2.02 8.35 8.25
CA GLY A 181 -0.95 7.98 7.33
C GLY A 181 -1.19 6.67 6.59
N GLY A 182 -0.13 6.22 5.92
CA GLY A 182 -0.13 5.07 5.01
C GLY A 182 0.74 5.36 3.80
N TYR A 183 0.28 5.00 2.60
CA TYR A 183 0.96 5.34 1.35
C TYR A 183 0.73 6.82 0.96
N TYR A 184 -0.42 7.37 1.33
CA TYR A 184 -0.79 8.77 1.23
C TYR A 184 -1.47 9.19 2.54
N ALA A 185 -1.61 10.50 2.77
CA ALA A 185 -2.27 11.01 3.96
C ALA A 185 -3.74 11.35 3.69
N ARG A 186 -4.57 11.02 4.67
CA ARG A 186 -5.99 11.37 4.73
C ARG A 186 -6.16 12.39 5.85
N LEU A 187 -6.46 13.64 5.50
CA LEU A 187 -6.66 14.72 6.46
C LEU A 187 -8.15 14.93 6.70
N PHE A 188 -8.51 15.11 7.96
CA PHE A 188 -9.88 15.32 8.41
C PHE A 188 -9.95 16.62 9.21
N VAL A 189 -10.85 17.50 8.83
CA VAL A 189 -11.14 18.74 9.56
C VAL A 189 -12.14 18.40 10.66
N ASN A 190 -11.84 18.84 11.89
CA ASN A 190 -12.65 18.60 13.08
C ASN A 190 -13.83 19.58 13.14
N THR A 191 -14.76 19.42 12.19
CA THR A 191 -15.92 20.28 12.02
C THR A 191 -16.94 20.09 13.14
N VAL A 192 -17.71 21.14 13.47
CA VAL A 192 -18.70 21.17 14.57
C VAL A 192 -19.82 20.11 14.47
N ASP A 193 -20.03 19.51 13.30
CA ASP A 193 -20.94 18.38 13.12
C ASP A 193 -20.34 17.02 13.54
N ARG A 194 -19.05 16.99 13.87
CA ARG A 194 -18.35 15.83 14.48
C ARG A 194 -18.33 15.94 16.00
N PRO A 195 -18.24 14.82 16.74
CA PRO A 195 -18.09 14.85 18.19
C PRO A 195 -16.85 15.65 18.64
N ARG A 196 -17.05 16.68 19.47
CA ARG A 196 -16.00 17.62 19.93
C ARG A 196 -15.39 18.46 18.78
N GLY A 197 -16.14 18.66 17.71
CA GLY A 197 -15.78 19.56 16.63
C GLY A 197 -15.65 21.01 17.07
N VAL A 198 -14.66 21.71 16.54
CA VAL A 198 -14.35 23.11 16.89
C VAL A 198 -14.26 24.03 15.69
N VAL A 199 -14.35 23.48 14.48
CA VAL A 199 -14.22 24.24 13.22
C VAL A 199 -15.60 24.40 12.59
N SER A 200 -16.04 25.63 12.33
CA SER A 200 -17.27 25.86 11.57
C SER A 200 -17.14 25.40 10.11
N ARG A 201 -18.26 25.23 9.40
CA ARG A 201 -18.22 24.81 7.98
C ARG A 201 -17.50 25.82 7.08
N GLU A 202 -17.64 27.12 7.36
CA GLU A 202 -16.96 28.18 6.62
C GLU A 202 -15.44 28.14 6.85
N GLU A 203 -15.03 28.06 8.12
CA GLU A 203 -13.61 27.92 8.49
C GLU A 203 -13.00 26.64 7.92
N ALA A 204 -13.77 25.55 7.77
CA ALA A 204 -13.30 24.31 7.19
C ALA A 204 -12.89 24.49 5.72
N GLU A 205 -13.67 25.24 4.93
CA GLU A 205 -13.34 25.55 3.54
C GLU A 205 -12.09 26.41 3.41
N ASP A 206 -11.93 27.42 4.28
CA ASP A 206 -10.70 28.22 4.36
C ASP A 206 -9.49 27.37 4.77
N LEU A 207 -9.66 26.49 5.75
CA LEU A 207 -8.62 25.61 6.25
C LEU A 207 -8.18 24.60 5.19
N LYS A 208 -9.11 24.05 4.40
CA LYS A 208 -8.77 23.21 3.25
C LYS A 208 -7.92 23.98 2.23
N ARG A 209 -8.29 25.21 1.87
CA ARG A 209 -7.50 26.06 0.96
C ARG A 209 -6.10 26.34 1.50
N GLU A 210 -6.01 26.65 2.79
CA GLU A 210 -4.73 26.87 3.46
C GLU A 210 -3.85 25.62 3.48
N LEU A 211 -4.40 24.47 3.88
CA LEU A 211 -3.70 23.18 3.90
C LEU A 211 -3.21 22.80 2.51
N ARG A 212 -4.06 22.93 1.47
CA ARG A 212 -3.65 22.68 0.07
C ARG A 212 -2.45 23.54 -0.30
N ARG A 213 -2.46 24.85 0.05
CA ARG A 213 -1.33 25.75 -0.23
C ARG A 213 -0.07 25.36 0.53
N ARG A 214 -0.16 25.10 1.84
CA ARG A 214 0.99 24.78 2.71
C ARG A 214 1.60 23.42 2.35
N LEU A 215 0.76 22.41 2.11
CA LEU A 215 1.20 21.06 1.79
C LEU A 215 1.70 20.91 0.36
N ARG A 216 1.30 21.78 -0.58
CA ARG A 216 1.74 21.70 -1.99
C ARG A 216 3.27 21.67 -2.14
N VAL A 217 4.00 22.40 -1.29
CA VAL A 217 5.46 22.40 -1.26
C VAL A 217 5.92 22.35 0.19
N LEU A 218 6.65 21.30 0.54
CA LEU A 218 7.26 21.16 1.88
C LEU A 218 8.77 21.19 1.77
N LYS A 219 9.43 21.73 2.81
CA LYS A 219 10.88 21.64 2.96
C LYS A 219 11.22 20.37 3.73
N ALA A 220 11.71 19.36 3.02
CA ALA A 220 12.24 18.13 3.60
C ALA A 220 13.74 18.27 3.91
N PRO A 221 14.35 17.36 4.69
CA PRO A 221 15.78 17.39 5.00
C PRO A 221 16.69 17.39 3.75
N TRP A 222 16.22 16.77 2.66
CA TRP A 222 16.92 16.66 1.38
C TRP A 222 16.49 17.70 0.34
N GLY A 223 15.71 18.72 0.71
CA GLY A 223 15.27 19.79 -0.18
C GLY A 223 13.75 19.93 -0.27
N TYR A 224 13.30 20.77 -1.20
CA TYR A 224 11.87 21.00 -1.41
C TYR A 224 11.24 19.82 -2.14
N ILE A 225 10.10 19.35 -1.63
CA ILE A 225 9.27 18.32 -2.27
C ILE A 225 7.96 18.94 -2.75
N HIS A 226 7.45 18.43 -3.86
CA HIS A 226 6.20 18.87 -4.47
C HIS A 226 5.14 17.79 -4.28
N ASN A 227 3.99 18.19 -3.75
CA ASN A 227 2.97 17.26 -3.31
C ASN A 227 1.65 17.53 -4.04
N ALA A 228 0.91 16.47 -4.31
CA ALA A 228 -0.43 16.56 -4.86
C ALA A 228 -1.44 16.48 -3.71
N VAL A 229 -2.37 17.44 -3.65
CA VAL A 229 -3.40 17.51 -2.60
C VAL A 229 -4.76 17.71 -3.25
N TYR A 230 -5.63 16.73 -3.05
CA TYR A 230 -6.95 16.66 -3.65
C TYR A 230 -8.04 16.58 -2.58
N GLU A 231 -9.18 17.16 -2.87
CA GLU A 231 -10.44 16.78 -2.23
C GLU A 231 -10.96 15.51 -2.91
N PRO A 232 -11.60 14.58 -2.20
CA PRO A 232 -12.09 13.34 -2.82
C PRO A 232 -13.03 13.59 -4.01
N GLY A 233 -13.81 14.67 -4.01
CA GLY A 233 -14.70 15.03 -5.12
C GLY A 233 -13.97 15.37 -6.43
N GLU A 234 -12.67 15.66 -6.38
CA GLU A 234 -11.84 15.87 -7.58
C GLU A 234 -11.40 14.55 -8.22
N LEU A 235 -11.36 13.45 -7.43
CA LEU A 235 -10.84 12.15 -7.87
C LEU A 235 -11.96 11.12 -8.10
N TYR A 236 -13.03 11.17 -7.31
CA TYR A 236 -14.09 10.19 -7.32
C TYR A 236 -15.38 10.75 -7.91
N ARG A 237 -16.07 9.96 -8.74
CA ARG A 237 -17.38 10.32 -9.30
C ARG A 237 -18.46 10.53 -8.23
N SER A 238 -18.32 9.84 -7.10
CA SER A 238 -19.18 10.01 -5.93
C SER A 238 -18.41 9.65 -4.67
N VAL A 239 -18.61 10.41 -3.60
CA VAL A 239 -17.97 10.17 -2.29
C VAL A 239 -19.04 9.72 -1.30
N ARG A 240 -18.79 8.63 -0.56
CA ARG A 240 -19.76 8.02 0.37
C ARG A 240 -19.05 7.58 1.65
N GLY A 241 -19.78 7.54 2.76
CA GLY A 241 -19.26 7.12 4.07
C GLY A 241 -18.39 8.18 4.73
N ASP A 242 -17.49 7.75 5.60
CA ASP A 242 -16.52 8.62 6.29
C ASP A 242 -15.29 8.81 5.41
N PHE A 243 -15.28 9.89 4.62
CA PHE A 243 -14.18 10.25 3.72
C PHE A 243 -13.35 11.40 4.29
N PRO A 244 -12.07 11.52 3.90
CA PRO A 244 -11.22 12.62 4.31
C PRO A 244 -11.62 13.93 3.64
N ASP A 245 -11.36 15.05 4.29
CA ASP A 245 -11.52 16.38 3.70
C ASP A 245 -10.43 16.66 2.65
N LEU A 246 -9.22 16.13 2.85
CA LEU A 246 -8.13 16.18 1.86
C LEU A 246 -7.35 14.86 1.80
N MET A 247 -6.88 14.53 0.60
CA MET A 247 -5.97 13.43 0.29
C MET A 247 -4.65 14.03 -0.19
N ALA A 248 -3.56 13.78 0.55
CA ALA A 248 -2.24 14.33 0.24
C ALA A 248 -1.24 13.23 -0.12
N TYR A 249 -0.64 13.37 -1.30
CA TYR A 249 0.36 12.47 -1.87
C TYR A 249 1.70 13.19 -1.87
N PHE A 250 2.65 12.71 -1.06
CA PHE A 250 3.91 13.41 -0.84
C PHE A 250 5.03 12.90 -1.76
N ASP A 251 5.70 13.83 -2.43
CA ASP A 251 6.82 13.57 -3.35
C ASP A 251 6.54 12.43 -4.34
N SER A 252 5.37 12.46 -4.99
CA SER A 252 4.91 11.39 -5.90
C SER A 252 4.90 9.99 -5.25
N LEU A 253 4.43 9.91 -4.00
CA LEU A 253 4.42 8.71 -3.16
C LEU A 253 5.82 8.24 -2.69
N ARG A 254 6.87 9.06 -2.78
CA ARG A 254 8.20 8.74 -2.24
C ARG A 254 8.37 9.11 -0.77
N VAL A 255 7.40 9.79 -0.16
CA VAL A 255 7.41 10.11 1.28
C VAL A 255 6.21 9.48 1.96
N ARG A 256 6.48 8.68 3.00
CA ARG A 256 5.45 7.99 3.79
C ARG A 256 4.91 8.90 4.89
N PRO A 257 3.64 9.31 4.85
CA PRO A 257 3.03 9.93 6.02
C PRO A 257 2.73 8.87 7.09
N VAL A 258 3.07 9.17 8.34
CA VAL A 258 2.74 8.34 9.52
C VAL A 258 1.81 9.10 10.45
N GLN A 259 1.09 8.33 11.26
CA GLN A 259 0.10 8.85 12.22
C GLN A 259 0.64 8.93 13.65
N THR A 260 1.83 8.41 13.91
CA THR A 260 2.50 8.49 15.20
C THR A 260 3.14 9.86 15.44
N VAL A 261 3.27 10.23 16.71
CA VAL A 261 3.80 11.52 17.18
C VAL A 261 4.67 11.34 18.43
N GLY A 262 5.45 12.37 18.78
CA GLY A 262 6.35 12.39 19.94
C GLY A 262 7.82 12.12 19.58
N TYR A 263 8.25 12.54 18.39
CA TYR A 263 9.61 12.42 17.86
C TYR A 263 10.42 13.72 17.98
N GLY A 264 9.76 14.86 18.16
CA GLY A 264 10.41 16.18 18.26
C GLY A 264 10.83 16.77 16.91
N SER A 265 10.50 16.08 15.81
CA SER A 265 10.64 16.57 14.45
C SER A 265 9.63 15.83 13.55
N PRO A 266 8.97 16.52 12.61
CA PRO A 266 8.06 15.88 11.68
C PRO A 266 8.77 14.94 10.69
N TRP A 267 10.08 15.03 10.51
CA TRP A 267 10.83 14.18 9.59
C TRP A 267 11.56 13.07 10.33
N LEU A 268 11.22 11.81 10.02
CA LEU A 268 11.79 10.64 10.70
C LEU A 268 12.91 9.99 9.87
N GLU A 269 13.90 9.45 10.57
CA GLU A 269 14.99 8.67 9.97
C GLU A 269 14.55 7.29 9.47
N GLY A 270 13.45 6.76 10.03
CA GLY A 270 12.92 5.44 9.71
C GLY A 270 11.41 5.36 9.91
N ASN A 271 10.83 4.21 9.56
CA ASN A 271 9.39 3.99 9.69
C ASN A 271 8.97 3.77 11.15
N ASP A 272 7.72 4.12 11.46
CA ASP A 272 7.11 4.04 12.79
C ASP A 272 6.74 2.61 13.22
N ARG A 273 6.64 1.67 12.27
CA ARG A 273 6.18 0.28 12.49
C ARG A 273 7.21 -0.76 12.06
N GLY A 274 8.48 -0.48 12.27
CA GLY A 274 9.59 -1.39 11.92
C GLY A 274 10.06 -1.29 10.47
N PRO A 275 11.03 -2.14 10.06
CA PRO A 275 11.65 -2.07 8.73
C PRO A 275 10.64 -2.18 7.59
N ASP A 276 10.72 -1.26 6.65
CA ASP A 276 9.89 -1.24 5.44
C ASP A 276 10.64 -0.39 4.40
N ASP A 277 11.20 -1.05 3.40
CA ASP A 277 12.16 -0.44 2.48
C ASP A 277 11.48 0.17 1.23
N SER A 278 10.15 0.09 1.11
CA SER A 278 9.42 0.41 -0.12
C SER A 278 8.21 1.32 0.08
N LEU A 279 7.78 1.98 -0.98
CA LEU A 279 6.51 2.70 -1.08
C LEU A 279 5.79 2.36 -2.38
N HIS A 280 4.49 2.63 -2.41
CA HIS A 280 3.67 2.35 -3.58
C HIS A 280 3.95 3.34 -4.71
N SER A 281 3.75 2.91 -5.94
CA SER A 281 3.76 3.75 -7.13
C SER A 281 2.42 3.67 -7.85
N PHE A 282 2.03 4.75 -8.52
CA PHE A 282 0.83 4.77 -9.37
C PHE A 282 0.97 3.85 -10.59
N ASN A 283 2.20 3.59 -11.05
CA ASN A 283 2.47 2.81 -12.24
C ASN A 283 2.66 1.34 -11.89
N GLY A 284 1.60 0.54 -12.04
CA GLY A 284 1.69 -0.92 -12.01
C GLY A 284 2.10 -1.51 -13.35
N PHE A 285 1.85 -2.81 -13.53
CA PHE A 285 2.02 -3.50 -14.80
C PHE A 285 0.72 -4.21 -15.21
N TYR A 286 0.57 -4.46 -16.51
CA TYR A 286 -0.41 -5.38 -17.02
C TYR A 286 0.17 -6.22 -18.15
N ALA A 287 -0.36 -7.43 -18.33
CA ALA A 287 -0.11 -8.30 -19.46
C ALA A 287 -1.41 -9.07 -19.78
N ALA A 288 -1.70 -9.26 -21.06
CA ALA A 288 -2.92 -9.91 -21.51
C ALA A 288 -2.67 -10.77 -22.75
N THR A 289 -3.43 -11.84 -22.94
CA THR A 289 -3.43 -12.65 -24.18
C THR A 289 -4.24 -12.03 -25.31
N TRP A 290 -5.06 -11.02 -25.00
CA TRP A 290 -5.83 -10.23 -25.95
C TRP A 290 -5.38 -8.76 -25.96
N GLY A 291 -6.02 -7.97 -26.82
CA GLY A 291 -5.82 -6.52 -26.88
C GLY A 291 -4.57 -6.12 -27.66
N ASP A 292 -4.24 -4.83 -27.60
CA ASP A 292 -3.04 -4.29 -28.25
C ASP A 292 -1.85 -4.32 -27.28
N ALA A 293 -0.91 -5.21 -27.54
CA ALA A 293 0.33 -5.35 -26.75
C ALA A 293 1.22 -4.10 -26.77
N ARG A 294 0.97 -3.14 -27.66
CA ARG A 294 1.69 -1.86 -27.73
C ARG A 294 1.01 -0.75 -26.94
N LYS A 295 -0.21 -0.97 -26.45
CA LYS A 295 -0.94 0.05 -25.70
C LYS A 295 -0.23 0.33 -24.38
N ARG A 296 0.04 1.62 -24.14
CA ARG A 296 0.64 2.13 -22.90
C ARG A 296 -0.38 3.01 -22.18
N ASP A 297 -0.07 3.37 -20.95
CA ASP A 297 -0.84 4.32 -20.14
C ASP A 297 -2.33 3.93 -20.00
N MET A 298 -2.58 2.62 -19.90
CA MET A 298 -3.92 2.11 -19.62
C MET A 298 -4.32 2.42 -18.19
N HIS A 299 -5.55 2.91 -18.02
CA HIS A 299 -6.10 3.08 -16.70
C HIS A 299 -6.50 1.70 -16.15
N ALA A 300 -6.33 1.44 -14.85
CA ALA A 300 -6.71 0.15 -14.24
C ALA A 300 -8.20 -0.19 -14.49
N LEU A 301 -9.07 0.83 -14.59
CA LEU A 301 -10.50 0.64 -14.92
C LEU A 301 -10.77 0.22 -16.38
N ASP A 302 -9.81 0.41 -17.30
CA ASP A 302 -9.94 -0.12 -18.66
C ASP A 302 -9.87 -1.65 -18.68
N VAL A 303 -9.24 -2.25 -17.65
CA VAL A 303 -9.19 -3.70 -17.45
C VAL A 303 -10.57 -4.26 -17.07
N ALA A 304 -11.38 -3.50 -16.32
CA ALA A 304 -12.73 -3.94 -15.96
C ALA A 304 -13.64 -4.10 -17.19
N ARG A 305 -13.49 -3.22 -18.19
CA ARG A 305 -14.22 -3.31 -19.47
C ARG A 305 -13.89 -4.58 -20.25
N PHE A 306 -12.72 -5.17 -20.01
CA PHE A 306 -12.37 -6.45 -20.62
C PHE A 306 -13.17 -7.60 -20.01
N LEU A 307 -13.28 -7.67 -18.68
CA LEU A 307 -14.08 -8.71 -18.01
C LEU A 307 -15.54 -8.68 -18.49
N GLU A 308 -16.08 -7.50 -18.73
CA GLU A 308 -17.43 -7.31 -19.30
C GLU A 308 -17.56 -7.75 -20.77
N SER A 309 -16.45 -7.88 -21.51
CA SER A 309 -16.47 -8.24 -22.94
C SER A 309 -16.26 -9.73 -23.21
N VAL A 310 -15.77 -10.48 -22.22
CA VAL A 310 -15.46 -11.93 -22.32
C VAL A 310 -16.48 -12.79 -21.56
N LEU A 311 -17.28 -12.19 -20.69
CA LEU A 311 -18.43 -12.79 -20.01
C LEU A 311 -19.73 -12.50 -20.76
#